data_AF-A0A4Q7XNQ4-F1
#
_entry.id   AF-A0A4Q7XNQ4-F1
#
_cell.length_a   1.000
_cell.length_b   1.000
_cell.length_c   1.000
_cell.angle_alpha   90.00
_cell.angle_beta   90.00
_cell.angle_gamma   90.00
#
_symmetry.space_group_name_H-M   'P 1'
#
loop_
_entity.id
_entity.type
_entity.pdbx_description
1 polymer ?
#
loop_
_entity_poly.entity_id
_entity_poly.type
_entity_poly.pdbx_seq_one_letter_code
_entity_poly.pdbx_strand_id
1 'polypeptide(L)'
;MRVPEIVTVSDARSGLSRILAELAEAGPEAEPVLIGAHRKAQGVLLSIEAYESLTGRATRREAVESATGSLAAEGLRPTAASDQDAEAFVRGSLSAEEMVDRALARHHPKTRREAG
;
A
#
# COMPACT_ATOMS: atom_id res chain seq x y z
N MET A 1 -5.57 17.86 -10.33
CA MET A 1 -4.50 17.45 -9.40
C MET A 1 -3.79 18.71 -8.95
N ARG A 2 -3.94 19.14 -7.68
CA ARG A 2 -3.19 20.29 -7.17
C ARG A 2 -1.74 19.84 -6.97
N VAL A 3 -0.78 20.61 -7.46
CA VAL A 3 0.64 20.38 -7.16
C VAL A 3 0.79 20.66 -5.66
N PRO A 4 1.30 19.71 -4.85
CA PRO A 4 1.50 19.96 -3.43
C PRO A 4 2.43 21.15 -3.25
N GLU A 5 2.06 22.08 -2.38
CA GLU A 5 2.88 23.24 -2.08
C GLU A 5 4.20 22.78 -1.43
N ILE A 6 5.33 23.27 -1.93
CA ILE A 6 6.66 22.93 -1.39
C ILE A 6 6.99 23.95 -0.31
N VAL A 7 7.03 23.48 0.93
CA VAL A 7 7.45 24.27 2.09
C VAL A 7 8.96 24.47 2.03
N THR A 8 9.43 25.71 2.22
CA THR A 8 10.86 25.95 2.25
C THR A 8 11.49 25.33 3.49
N VAL A 9 12.77 24.98 3.43
CA VAL A 9 13.50 24.45 4.60
C VAL A 9 13.43 25.41 5.80
N SER A 10 13.47 26.72 5.55
CA SER A 10 13.37 27.73 6.62
C SER A 10 11.99 27.72 7.28
N ASP A 11 10.92 27.69 6.47
CA ASP A 11 9.55 27.69 6.97
C ASP A 11 9.24 26.40 7.72
N ALA A 12 9.67 25.25 7.17
CA ALA A 12 9.54 23.95 7.82
C ALA A 12 10.25 23.95 9.18
N ARG A 13 11.44 24.53 9.29
CA ARG A 13 12.18 24.64 10.55
C ARG A 13 11.46 25.53 11.57
N SER A 14 10.95 26.69 11.15
CA SER A 14 10.22 27.59 12.07
C SER A 14 8.84 27.07 12.48
N GLY A 15 8.21 26.27 11.63
CA GLY A 15 6.84 25.79 11.81
C GLY A 15 6.73 24.31 12.20
N LEU A 16 7.84 23.63 12.52
CA LEU A 16 7.87 22.17 12.62
C LEU A 16 6.85 21.61 13.61
N SER A 17 6.71 22.21 14.81
CA SER A 17 5.77 21.74 15.83
C SER A 17 4.33 21.78 15.33
N ARG A 18 3.94 22.83 14.59
CA ARG A 18 2.60 22.94 14.00
C ARG A 18 2.39 21.88 12.91
N ILE A 19 3.38 21.73 12.01
CA ILE A 19 3.33 20.72 10.94
C ILE A 19 3.15 19.32 11.51
N LEU A 20 3.91 18.97 12.56
CA LEU A 20 3.80 17.66 13.21
C LEU A 20 2.44 17.46 13.90
N ALA A 21 1.88 18.51 14.52
CA ALA A 21 0.56 18.44 15.11
C ALA A 21 -0.54 18.22 14.06
N GLU A 22 -0.49 18.95 12.95
CA GLU A 22 -1.43 18.80 11.82
C GLU A 22 -1.35 17.40 11.19
N LEU A 23 -0.13 16.86 10.99
CA LEU A 23 0.07 15.50 10.49
C LEU A 23 -0.47 14.45 11.46
N ALA A 24 -0.25 14.63 12.77
CA ALA A 24 -0.73 13.70 13.78
C ALA A 24 -2.27 13.73 13.91
N GLU A 25 -2.89 14.91 13.77
CA GLU A 25 -4.34 15.07 13.83
C GLU A 25 -5.04 14.45 12.62
N ALA A 26 -4.49 14.63 11.42
CA ALA A 26 -5.06 14.08 10.19
C ALA A 26 -4.74 12.59 9.98
N GLY A 27 -3.72 12.06 10.65
CA GLY A 27 -3.40 10.63 10.68
C GLY A 27 -3.06 10.05 9.30
N PRO A 28 -3.63 8.90 8.89
CA PRO A 28 -3.27 8.22 7.64
C PRO A 28 -3.66 8.99 6.38
N GLU A 29 -4.63 9.90 6.47
CA GLU A 29 -5.13 10.72 5.36
C GLU A 29 -4.46 12.10 5.28
N ALA A 30 -3.47 12.36 6.15
CA ALA A 30 -2.74 13.61 6.16
C ALA A 30 -2.04 13.86 4.81
N GLU A 31 -2.23 15.06 4.23
CA GLU A 31 -1.52 15.42 3.01
C GLU A 31 0.00 15.48 3.28
N PRO A 32 0.84 14.82 2.45
CA PRO A 32 2.28 14.86 2.61
C PRO A 32 2.84 16.28 2.51
N VAL A 33 3.69 16.66 3.46
CA VAL A 33 4.36 17.96 3.42
C VAL A 33 5.67 17.83 2.65
N LEU A 34 5.73 18.40 1.45
CA LEU A 34 6.94 18.44 0.65
C LEU A 34 7.85 19.58 1.12
N ILE A 35 9.12 19.27 1.37
CA ILE A 35 10.12 20.25 1.83
C ILE A 35 11.21 20.38 0.79
N GLY A 36 11.63 21.61 0.46
CA GLY A 36 12.76 21.81 -0.44
C GLY A 36 13.08 23.26 -0.79
N ALA A 37 13.81 23.46 -1.88
CA ALA A 37 14.23 24.77 -2.36
C ALA A 37 13.30 25.23 -3.51
N HIS A 38 12.56 26.32 -3.28
CA HIS A 38 11.62 26.91 -4.23
C HIS A 38 10.61 25.91 -4.81
N ARG A 39 10.83 25.43 -6.03
CA ARG A 39 9.93 24.52 -6.75
C ARG A 39 10.45 23.08 -6.82
N LYS A 40 11.54 22.76 -6.11
CA LYS A 40 12.14 21.43 -6.08
C LYS A 40 11.95 20.81 -4.71
N ALA A 41 11.06 19.82 -4.61
CA ALA A 41 10.96 18.98 -3.42
C ALA A 41 12.26 18.18 -3.24
N GLN A 42 12.73 18.09 -2.00
CA GLN A 42 13.96 17.38 -1.61
C GLN A 42 13.70 16.37 -0.49
N GLY A 43 12.68 16.60 0.33
CA GLY A 43 12.21 15.67 1.35
C GLY A 43 10.69 15.73 1.50
N VAL A 44 10.16 14.78 2.26
CA VAL A 44 8.74 14.69 2.59
C VAL A 44 8.58 14.38 4.07
N LEU A 45 7.59 14.99 4.72
CA LEU A 45 7.10 14.57 6.02
C LEU A 45 5.74 13.91 5.85
N LEU A 46 5.57 12.80 6.55
CA LEU A 46 4.34 12.02 6.62
C LEU A 46 3.99 11.84 8.09
N SER A 47 2.71 11.62 8.39
CA SER A 47 2.34 11.02 9.67
C SER A 47 2.94 9.61 9.76
N ILE A 48 3.12 9.12 10.99
CA ILE A 48 3.61 7.75 11.21
C ILE A 48 2.66 6.73 10.55
N GLU A 49 1.36 6.92 10.71
CA GLU A 49 0.34 6.01 10.15
C GLU A 49 0.37 5.99 8.62
N ALA A 50 0.54 7.15 7.97
CA ALA A 50 0.70 7.22 6.52
C ALA A 50 2.00 6.56 6.05
N TYR A 51 3.10 6.74 6.78
CA TYR A 51 4.38 6.07 6.50
C TYR A 51 4.29 4.55 6.65
N GLU A 52 3.67 4.06 7.73
CA GLU A 52 3.45 2.63 7.97
C GLU A 52 2.54 2.02 6.90
N SER A 53 1.48 2.73 6.49
CA SER A 53 0.63 2.32 5.38
C SER A 53 1.42 2.22 4.07
N LEU A 54 2.25 3.22 3.75
CA LEU A 54 3.07 3.24 2.53
C LEU A 54 4.10 2.11 2.51
N THR A 55 4.86 1.96 3.60
CA THR A 55 5.89 0.92 3.71
C THR A 55 5.28 -0.48 3.75
N GLY A 56 4.17 -0.67 4.47
CA GLY A 56 3.43 -1.93 4.48
C GLY A 56 2.95 -2.33 3.07
N ARG A 57 2.45 -1.38 2.27
CA ARG A 57 2.06 -1.64 0.87
C ARG A 57 3.25 -2.07 0.02
N ALA A 58 4.42 -1.43 0.18
CA ALA A 58 5.63 -1.79 -0.57
C ALA A 58 6.09 -3.22 -0.24
N THR A 59 6.20 -3.55 1.05
CA THR A 59 6.56 -4.91 1.52
C THR A 59 5.59 -5.97 1.00
N ARG A 60 4.28 -5.71 1.05
CA ARG A 60 3.28 -6.65 0.53
C ARG A 60 3.37 -6.82 -0.98
N ARG A 61 3.68 -5.76 -1.73
CA ARG A 61 3.89 -5.82 -3.19
C ARG A 61 5.09 -6.68 -3.54
N GLU A 62 6.22 -6.49 -2.87
CA GLU A 62 7.42 -7.32 -3.07
C GLU A 62 7.13 -8.80 -2.79
N ALA A 63 6.33 -9.10 -1.76
CA ALA A 63 5.91 -10.48 -1.47
C ALA A 63 5.06 -11.09 -2.59
N VAL A 64 4.12 -10.32 -3.17
CA VAL A 64 3.30 -10.76 -4.31
C VAL A 64 4.15 -10.95 -5.57
N GLU A 65 5.06 -10.03 -5.87
CA GLU A 65 5.97 -10.13 -7.01
C GLU A 65 6.88 -11.37 -6.91
N SER A 66 7.41 -11.63 -5.71
CA SER A 66 8.21 -12.84 -5.44
C SER A 66 7.41 -14.13 -5.66
N ALA A 67 6.20 -14.21 -5.11
CA ALA A 67 5.33 -15.38 -5.24
C ALA A 67 4.89 -15.61 -6.70
N THR A 68 4.48 -14.57 -7.41
CA THR A 68 4.08 -14.65 -8.82
C THR A 68 5.25 -14.96 -9.75
N GLY A 69 6.44 -14.43 -9.45
CA GLY A 69 7.69 -14.78 -10.15
C GLY A 69 8.04 -16.26 -10.00
N SER A 70 7.86 -16.82 -8.80
CA SER A 70 8.08 -18.24 -8.54
C SER A 70 7.12 -19.13 -9.35
N LEU A 71 5.82 -18.79 -9.38
CA LEU A 71 4.85 -19.49 -10.23
C LEU A 71 5.21 -19.38 -11.72
N ALA A 72 5.66 -18.21 -12.16
CA ALA A 72 6.03 -18.00 -13.55
C ALA A 72 7.24 -18.83 -13.97
N ALA A 73 8.21 -19.05 -13.08
CA ALA A 73 9.37 -19.91 -13.31
C ALA A 73 8.98 -21.39 -13.50
N GLU A 74 7.86 -21.82 -12.91
CA GLU A 74 7.27 -23.15 -13.09
C GLU A 74 6.30 -23.21 -14.29
N GLY A 75 6.18 -22.13 -15.08
CA GLY A 75 5.24 -22.05 -16.21
C GLY A 75 3.78 -21.91 -15.79
N LEU A 76 3.51 -21.63 -14.51
CA LEU A 76 2.17 -21.41 -13.98
C LEU A 76 1.77 -19.92 -14.08
N ARG A 77 0.47 -19.66 -14.02
CA ARG A 77 -0.11 -18.32 -13.96
C ARG A 77 -1.21 -18.26 -12.89
N PRO A 78 -1.23 -17.22 -12.04
CA PRO A 78 -2.36 -16.98 -11.16
C PRO A 78 -3.67 -16.82 -11.94
N THR A 79 -4.78 -17.14 -11.29
CA THR A 79 -6.12 -16.84 -11.83
C THR A 79 -6.46 -15.37 -11.60
N ALA A 80 -7.34 -14.80 -12.41
CA ALA A 80 -7.81 -13.42 -12.23
C ALA A 80 -8.40 -13.15 -10.82
N ALA A 81 -9.04 -14.15 -10.21
CA ALA A 81 -9.55 -14.04 -8.84
C ALA A 81 -8.40 -13.96 -7.82
N SER A 82 -7.32 -14.71 -8.03
CA SER A 82 -6.12 -14.63 -7.19
C SER A 82 -5.39 -13.30 -7.37
N ASP A 83 -5.34 -12.74 -8.58
CA ASP A 83 -4.77 -11.41 -8.82
C ASP A 83 -5.55 -10.32 -8.08
N GLN A 84 -6.88 -10.41 -8.05
CA GLN A 84 -7.73 -9.46 -7.31
C GLN A 84 -7.49 -9.54 -5.79
N ASP A 85 -7.38 -10.74 -5.23
CA ASP A 85 -7.08 -10.93 -3.81
C ASP A 85 -5.65 -10.43 -3.49
N ALA A 86 -4.67 -10.69 -4.36
CA ALA A 86 -3.31 -10.19 -4.21
C ALA A 86 -3.25 -8.64 -4.21
N GLU A 87 -4.00 -7.99 -5.12
CA GLU A 87 -4.12 -6.53 -5.14
C GLU A 87 -4.81 -5.98 -3.87
N ALA A 88 -5.82 -6.67 -3.36
CA ALA A 88 -6.47 -6.30 -2.11
C ALA A 88 -5.52 -6.46 -0.90
N PHE A 89 -4.68 -7.49 -0.90
CA PHE A 89 -3.62 -7.70 0.07
C PHE A 89 -2.57 -6.59 0.01
N VAL A 90 -2.07 -6.24 -1.19
CA VAL A 90 -1.11 -5.15 -1.38
C VAL A 90 -1.64 -3.83 -0.81
N ARG A 91 -2.91 -3.51 -1.05
CA ARG A 91 -3.56 -2.30 -0.47
C ARG A 91 -3.75 -2.36 1.04
N GLY A 92 -3.57 -3.51 1.67
CA GLY A 92 -3.84 -3.73 3.10
C GLY A 92 -5.32 -3.90 3.44
N SER A 93 -6.18 -4.07 2.43
CA SER A 93 -7.62 -4.32 2.59
C SER A 93 -7.98 -5.80 2.75
N LEU A 94 -6.98 -6.68 2.64
CA LEU A 94 -7.10 -8.12 2.81
C LEU A 94 -5.86 -8.62 3.55
N SER A 95 -6.03 -9.47 4.54
CA SER A 95 -4.91 -10.16 5.18
C SER A 95 -4.44 -11.37 4.37
N ALA A 96 -3.24 -11.87 4.66
CA ALA A 96 -2.74 -13.09 4.01
C ALA A 96 -3.60 -14.31 4.36
N GLU A 97 -4.11 -14.39 5.59
CA GLU A 97 -4.99 -15.47 6.04
C GLU A 97 -6.32 -15.45 5.28
N GLU A 98 -6.95 -14.28 5.15
CA GLU A 98 -8.19 -14.15 4.36
C GLU A 98 -7.98 -14.47 2.88
N MET A 99 -6.82 -14.13 2.31
CA MET A 99 -6.46 -14.52 0.94
C MET A 99 -6.38 -16.04 0.79
N VAL A 100 -5.80 -16.74 1.77
CA VAL A 100 -5.75 -18.21 1.79
C VAL A 100 -7.15 -18.79 1.91
N ASP A 101 -7.96 -18.30 2.85
CA ASP A 101 -9.33 -18.78 3.06
C ASP A 101 -10.18 -18.64 1.79
N ARG A 102 -10.07 -17.49 1.10
CA ARG A 102 -10.76 -17.26 -0.18
C ARG A 102 -10.27 -18.20 -1.28
N ALA A 103 -8.97 -18.46 -1.36
CA ALA A 103 -8.43 -19.42 -2.33
C ALA A 103 -8.93 -20.84 -2.05
N LEU A 104 -8.92 -21.28 -0.80
CA LEU A 104 -9.43 -22.59 -0.39
C LEU A 104 -10.93 -22.72 -0.66
N ALA A 105 -11.73 -21.71 -0.33
CA ALA A 105 -13.16 -21.70 -0.59
C ALA A 105 -13.48 -21.83 -2.10
N ARG A 106 -12.68 -21.19 -2.97
CA ARG A 106 -12.82 -21.29 -4.43
C ARG A 106 -12.54 -22.69 -4.97
N HIS A 107 -11.64 -23.44 -4.33
CA HIS A 107 -11.18 -24.74 -4.81
C HIS A 107 -11.74 -25.93 -4.00
N HIS A 108 -12.60 -25.67 -3.01
CA HIS A 108 -13.20 -26.73 -2.20
C HIS A 108 -14.22 -27.55 -3.04
N PRO A 109 -14.14 -28.90 -3.02
CA PRO A 109 -14.83 -29.79 -3.98
C PRO A 109 -16.37 -29.90 -3.88
N LYS A 110 -17.04 -29.09 -3.03
CA LYS A 110 -18.49 -29.24 -2.79
C LYS A 110 -19.37 -28.73 -3.96
N THR A 111 -18.81 -27.98 -4.90
CA THR A 111 -19.50 -27.46 -6.10
C THR A 111 -19.29 -28.31 -7.37
N ARG A 112 -18.40 -29.31 -7.36
CA ARG A 112 -18.16 -30.17 -8.55
C ARG A 112 -19.09 -31.39 -8.63
N ARG A 113 -19.83 -31.72 -7.56
CA ARG A 113 -20.65 -32.95 -7.47
C ARG A 113 -22.14 -32.80 -7.82
N GLU A 114 -22.64 -31.59 -8.08
CA GLU A 114 -24.06 -31.37 -8.44
C GLU A 114 -24.29 -31.22 -9.97
N ALA A 115 -23.26 -31.40 -10.79
CA ALA A 115 -23.33 -31.30 -12.25
C ALA A 115 -22.96 -32.63 -12.96
N GLY A 116 -23.18 -33.77 -12.29
CA GLY A 116 -22.97 -35.11 -12.83
C GLY A 116 -24.22 -35.97 -12.72
#